data_AF-A0A9D2PFP6-F1
#
_entry.id   AF-A0A9D2PFP6-F1
#
_cell.length_a   1.000
_cell.length_b   1.000
_cell.length_c   1.000
_cell.angle_alpha   90.00
_cell.angle_beta   90.00
_cell.angle_gamma   90.00
#
_symmetry.space_group_name_H-M   'P 1'
#
loop_
_entity.id
_entity.type
_entity.pdbx_description
1 polymer ?
#
loop_
_entity_poly.entity_id
_entity_poly.type
_entity_poly.pdbx_seq_one_letter_code
_entity_poly.pdbx_strand_id
1 'polypeptide(L)'
;MALGILMIMFVAMSVISVVGLSLMYLVKGESTGRVIFYVMAVWGMIVAVMSAGSLPTNYTAERLITWAIGFLSVAGILVYIRGTEEKSRRAAYLLVTASVAGGILKLFLF
;
A
#
# COMPACT_ATOMS: atom_id res chain seq x y z
N MET A 1 14.79 -22.18 10.55
CA MET A 1 13.39 -22.42 10.15
C MET A 1 12.55 -21.15 10.04
N ALA A 2 12.76 -20.12 10.88
CA ALA A 2 12.03 -18.83 10.78
C ALA A 2 12.32 -18.01 9.49
N LEU A 3 13.57 -18.00 9.02
CA LEU A 3 13.95 -17.27 7.79
C LEU A 3 13.18 -17.73 6.54
N GLY A 4 12.90 -19.02 6.42
CA GLY A 4 12.12 -19.57 5.30
C GLY A 4 10.67 -19.05 5.30
N ILE A 5 10.03 -19.00 6.47
CA ILE A 5 8.68 -18.47 6.64
C ILE A 5 8.62 -16.97 6.34
N LEU A 6 9.61 -16.20 6.80
CA LEU A 6 9.69 -14.77 6.51
C LEU A 6 9.86 -14.51 5.01
N MET A 7 10.71 -15.28 4.32
CA MET A 7 10.87 -15.21 2.87
C MET A 7 9.57 -15.52 2.13
N ILE A 8 8.84 -16.56 2.55
CA ILE A 8 7.54 -16.90 1.94
C ILE A 8 6.52 -15.78 2.15
N MET A 9 6.42 -15.21 3.37
CA MET A 9 5.54 -14.08 3.65
C MET A 9 5.91 -12.85 2.80
N PHE A 10 7.20 -12.56 2.66
CA PHE A 10 7.70 -11.45 1.85
C PHE A 10 7.31 -11.62 0.36
N VAL A 11 7.54 -12.81 -0.20
CA VAL A 11 7.18 -13.12 -1.59
C VAL A 11 5.67 -13.01 -1.77
N ALA A 12 4.87 -13.56 -0.86
CA ALA A 12 3.41 -13.46 -0.91
C ALA A 12 2.94 -11.99 -0.91
N MET A 13 3.48 -11.17 0.00
CA MET A 13 3.13 -9.74 0.05
C MET A 13 3.50 -8.99 -1.22
N SER A 14 4.67 -9.31 -1.80
CA SER A 14 5.13 -8.70 -3.05
C SER A 14 4.21 -9.08 -4.22
N VAL A 15 3.87 -10.36 -4.36
CA VAL A 15 2.95 -10.84 -5.41
C VAL A 15 1.57 -10.20 -5.27
N ILE A 16 1.00 -10.19 -4.07
CA ILE A 16 -0.31 -9.56 -3.80
C ILE A 16 -0.26 -8.07 -4.17
N SER A 17 0.82 -7.38 -3.82
CA SER A 17 0.97 -5.95 -4.10
C SER A 17 1.07 -5.68 -5.61
N VAL A 18 1.91 -6.41 -6.35
CA VAL A 18 2.08 -6.23 -7.80
C VAL A 18 0.79 -6.57 -8.54
N VAL A 19 0.16 -7.70 -8.21
CA VAL A 19 -1.09 -8.13 -8.85
C VAL A 19 -2.22 -7.15 -8.53
N GLY A 20 -2.39 -6.78 -7.27
CA GLY A 20 -3.45 -5.89 -6.83
C GLY A 20 -3.32 -4.47 -7.41
N LEU A 21 -2.11 -3.91 -7.44
CA LEU A 21 -1.85 -2.64 -8.13
C LEU A 21 -2.13 -2.74 -9.63
N SER A 22 -1.68 -3.83 -10.28
CA SER A 22 -1.93 -4.05 -11.71
C SER A 22 -3.43 -4.11 -12.01
N LEU A 23 -4.20 -4.85 -11.21
CA LEU A 23 -5.67 -4.94 -11.34
C LEU A 23 -6.34 -3.57 -11.17
N MET A 24 -5.83 -2.73 -10.28
CA MET A 24 -6.38 -1.38 -10.03
C MET A 24 -6.34 -0.49 -11.28
N TYR A 25 -5.31 -0.64 -12.13
CA TYR A 25 -5.19 0.12 -13.38
C TYR A 25 -5.80 -0.58 -14.60
N LEU A 26 -5.87 -1.92 -14.61
CA LEU A 26 -6.36 -2.70 -15.74
C LEU A 26 -7.90 -2.85 -15.75
N VAL A 27 -8.54 -2.86 -14.57
CA VAL A 27 -9.99 -3.05 -14.48
C VAL A 27 -10.73 -1.75 -14.81
N LYS A 28 -11.44 -1.75 -15.94
CA LYS A 28 -12.23 -0.62 -16.43
C LYS A 28 -13.64 -0.52 -15.84
N GLY A 29 -14.11 -1.54 -15.13
CA GLY A 29 -15.43 -1.54 -14.52
C GLY A 29 -15.50 -0.60 -13.32
N GLU A 30 -16.45 0.34 -13.30
CA GLU A 30 -16.51 1.39 -12.28
C GLU A 30 -16.80 0.84 -10.86
N SER A 31 -17.63 -0.20 -10.75
CA SER A 31 -17.91 -0.88 -9.47
C SER A 31 -16.73 -1.74 -9.02
N THR A 32 -16.21 -2.60 -9.91
CA THR A 32 -15.10 -3.51 -9.59
C THR A 32 -13.80 -2.76 -9.30
N GLY A 33 -13.49 -1.71 -10.07
CA GLY A 33 -12.31 -0.87 -9.86
C GLY A 33 -12.36 -0.14 -8.52
N ARG A 34 -13.55 0.32 -8.09
CA ARG A 34 -13.75 0.90 -6.76
C ARG A 34 -13.46 -0.11 -5.64
N VAL A 35 -13.96 -1.33 -5.77
CA VAL A 35 -13.70 -2.40 -4.77
C VAL A 35 -12.21 -2.69 -4.68
N ILE A 36 -11.54 -2.89 -5.83
CA ILE A 36 -10.10 -3.16 -5.88
C ILE A 36 -9.31 -2.02 -5.25
N PHE A 37 -9.68 -0.77 -5.53
CA PHE A 37 -9.05 0.40 -4.93
C PHE A 37 -9.13 0.39 -3.40
N TYR A 38 -10.31 0.17 -2.82
CA TYR A 38 -10.46 0.11 -1.37
C TYR A 38 -9.67 -1.06 -0.75
N VAL A 39 -9.71 -2.24 -1.39
CA VAL A 39 -8.90 -3.39 -0.97
C VAL A 39 -7.42 -3.04 -0.97
N MET A 40 -6.93 -2.39 -2.01
CA MET A 40 -5.51 -1.98 -2.12
C MET A 40 -5.13 -0.89 -1.12
N ALA A 41 -6.04 0.05 -0.81
CA ALA A 41 -5.81 1.04 0.21
C ALA A 41 -5.69 0.40 1.60
N VAL A 42 -6.57 -0.55 1.93
CA VAL A 42 -6.49 -1.34 3.16
C VAL A 42 -5.21 -2.16 3.19
N TRP A 43 -4.86 -2.80 2.07
CA TRP A 43 -3.62 -3.55 1.93
C TRP A 43 -2.38 -2.69 2.19
N GLY A 44 -2.32 -1.48 1.62
CA GLY A 44 -1.20 -0.55 1.87
C GLY A 44 -1.07 -0.15 3.35
N MET A 45 -2.20 0.00 4.07
CA MET A 45 -2.17 0.23 5.52
C MET A 45 -1.64 -0.99 6.28
N ILE A 46 -2.03 -2.21 5.90
CA ILE A 46 -1.50 -3.45 6.50
C ILE A 46 0.02 -3.53 6.31
N VAL A 47 0.49 -3.29 5.07
CA VAL A 47 1.92 -3.27 4.75
C VAL A 47 2.64 -2.26 5.65
N ALA A 48 2.12 -1.04 5.81
CA ALA A 48 2.74 -0.04 6.66
C ALA A 48 2.82 -0.44 8.14
N VAL A 49 1.79 -1.10 8.68
CA VAL A 49 1.80 -1.63 10.06
C VAL A 49 2.88 -2.70 10.20
N MET A 50 2.99 -3.61 9.23
CA MET A 50 4.01 -4.65 9.23
C MET A 50 5.42 -4.05 9.14
N SER A 51 5.64 -3.11 8.23
CA SER A 51 6.91 -2.39 8.06
C SER A 51 7.30 -1.56 9.29
N ALA A 52 6.33 -0.93 9.97
CA ALA A 52 6.62 -0.13 11.17
C ALA A 52 6.81 -0.99 12.43
N GLY A 53 6.22 -2.19 12.44
CA GLY A 53 6.38 -3.20 13.49
C GLY A 53 7.70 -3.97 13.41
N SER A 54 8.27 -4.12 12.20
CA SER A 54 9.58 -4.79 12.02
C SER A 54 10.76 -3.93 12.46
N LEU A 55 10.60 -2.60 12.50
CA LEU A 55 11.63 -1.66 12.93
C LEU A 55 11.79 -1.65 14.47
N PRO A 56 13.03 -1.60 15.00
CA PRO A 56 13.25 -1.47 16.43
C PRO A 56 12.66 -0.18 16.98
N THR A 57 12.18 -0.20 18.23
CA THR A 57 11.48 0.93 18.85
C THR A 57 12.31 2.22 18.93
N ASN A 58 13.63 2.09 18.91
CA ASN A 58 14.59 3.20 18.99
C ASN A 58 14.78 3.93 17.65
N TYR A 59 14.27 3.38 16.53
CA TYR A 59 14.33 3.98 15.20
C TYR A 59 13.09 4.85 14.93
N THR A 60 12.86 5.84 15.79
CA THR A 60 11.65 6.68 15.77
C THR A 60 11.45 7.40 14.44
N ALA A 61 12.52 7.95 13.86
CA ALA A 61 12.46 8.68 12.59
C ALA A 61 12.03 7.78 11.42
N GLU A 62 12.60 6.58 11.32
CA GLU A 62 12.26 5.63 10.25
C GLU A 62 10.85 5.07 10.42
N ARG A 63 10.43 4.78 11.65
CA ARG A 63 9.04 4.36 11.94
C ARG A 63 8.05 5.46 11.56
N LEU A 64 8.35 6.72 11.86
CA LEU A 64 7.53 7.87 11.43
C LEU A 64 7.40 7.94 9.91
N ILE A 65 8.50 7.76 9.17
CA ILE A 65 8.47 7.74 7.70
C ILE A 65 7.60 6.59 7.19
N THR A 66 7.75 5.39 7.76
CA THR A 66 6.95 4.23 7.37
C THR A 66 5.45 4.44 7.63
N TRP A 67 5.10 5.05 8.76
CA TRP A 67 3.72 5.45 9.04
C TRP A 67 3.22 6.53 8.09
N ALA A 68 4.04 7.51 7.74
CA ALA A 68 3.67 8.56 6.78
C ALA A 68 3.40 7.97 5.39
N ILE A 69 4.21 6.99 4.94
CA ILE A 69 3.98 6.24 3.69
C ILE A 69 2.65 5.48 3.77
N GLY A 70 2.36 4.81 4.89
CA GLY A 70 1.07 4.13 5.10
C GLY A 70 -0.13 5.08 5.06
N PHE A 71 0.04 6.30 5.58
CA PHE A 71 -1.00 7.32 5.60
C PHE A 71 -1.37 7.82 4.19
N LEU A 72 -0.52 7.62 3.19
CA LEU A 72 -0.85 7.91 1.79
C LEU A 72 -2.05 7.07 1.31
N SER A 73 -2.25 5.84 1.81
CA SER A 73 -3.46 5.06 1.49
C SER A 73 -4.73 5.74 2.03
N VAL A 74 -4.66 6.30 3.24
CA VAL A 74 -5.78 7.06 3.83
C VAL A 74 -6.05 8.32 3.03
N ALA A 75 -5.00 9.07 2.67
CA ALA A 75 -5.11 10.24 1.81
C ALA A 75 -5.72 9.88 0.45
N GLY A 76 -5.31 8.75 -0.14
CA GLY A 76 -5.88 8.22 -1.37
C GLY A 76 -7.39 7.99 -1.26
N ILE A 77 -7.85 7.37 -0.18
CA ILE A 77 -9.30 7.17 0.08
C ILE A 77 -10.03 8.52 0.15
N LEU A 78 -9.50 9.49 0.89
CA LEU A 78 -10.13 10.81 1.04
C LEU A 78 -10.26 11.54 -0.30
N VAL A 79 -9.21 11.48 -1.13
CA VAL A 79 -9.20 12.07 -2.48
C VAL A 79 -10.17 11.35 -3.42
N TYR A 80 -10.30 10.03 -3.30
CA TYR A 80 -11.23 9.24 -4.11
C TYR A 80 -12.71 9.53 -3.76
N ILE A 81 -13.02 9.72 -2.47
CA ILE A 81 -14.39 10.00 -2.02
C ILE A 81 -14.80 11.43 -2.35
N ARG A 82 -13.88 12.41 -2.19
CA ARG A 82 -14.20 13.83 -2.41
C ARG A 82 -14.21 14.23 -3.88
N GLY A 83 -13.38 13.59 -4.70
CA GLY A 83 -13.24 13.97 -6.10
C GLY A 83 -14.10 13.13 -7.03
N THR A 84 -15.03 13.78 -7.72
CA THR A 84 -15.85 13.17 -8.77
C THR A 84 -15.13 13.14 -10.13
N GLU A 85 -14.05 13.92 -10.27
CA GLU A 85 -13.29 14.06 -11.52
C GLU A 85 -12.32 12.90 -11.76
N GLU A 86 -12.07 12.59 -13.04
CA GLU A 86 -11.10 11.57 -13.44
C GLU A 86 -9.68 11.87 -12.93
N LYS A 87 -9.30 13.16 -12.87
CA LYS A 87 -8.01 13.61 -12.34
C LYS A 87 -7.86 13.27 -10.86
N SER A 88 -8.92 13.43 -10.07
CA SER A 88 -8.91 13.08 -8.64
C SER A 88 -8.82 11.57 -8.44
N ARG A 89 -9.54 10.78 -9.26
CA ARG A 89 -9.43 9.32 -9.22
C ARG A 89 -8.01 8.84 -9.53
N ARG A 90 -7.37 9.41 -10.55
CA ARG A 90 -5.96 9.09 -10.86
C ARG A 90 -5.01 9.50 -9.74
N ALA A 91 -5.22 10.66 -9.12
CA ALA A 91 -4.42 11.10 -7.97
C ALA A 91 -4.58 10.15 -6.77
N ALA A 92 -5.80 9.75 -6.44
CA ALA A 92 -6.07 8.75 -5.40
C ALA A 92 -5.36 7.42 -5.70
N TYR A 93 -5.38 6.98 -6.95
CA TYR A 93 -4.73 5.74 -7.36
C TYR A 93 -3.22 5.82 -7.19
N LEU A 94 -2.61 6.93 -7.60
CA LEU A 94 -1.18 7.18 -7.39
C LEU A 94 -0.80 7.21 -5.92
N LEU A 95 -1.63 7.78 -5.04
CA LEU A 95 -1.38 7.81 -3.59
C LEU A 95 -1.36 6.40 -2.98
N VAL A 96 -2.33 5.56 -3.33
CA VAL A 96 -2.36 4.16 -2.86
C VAL A 96 -1.18 3.37 -3.44
N THR A 97 -0.85 3.57 -4.72
CA THR A 97 0.33 2.95 -5.35
C THR A 97 1.62 3.36 -4.64
N ALA A 98 1.81 4.64 -4.34
CA ALA A 98 2.98 5.13 -3.62
C ALA A 98 3.05 4.56 -2.19
N SER A 99 1.90 4.42 -1.52
CA SER A 99 1.82 3.80 -0.19
C SER A 99 2.28 2.33 -0.22
N VAL A 100 1.68 1.53 -1.11
CA VAL A 100 1.95 0.10 -1.22
C VAL A 100 3.39 -0.14 -1.70
N ALA A 101 3.82 0.55 -2.76
CA ALA A 101 5.17 0.40 -3.31
C ALA A 101 6.22 0.87 -2.29
N GLY A 102 6.00 2.01 -1.64
CA GLY A 102 6.89 2.53 -0.60
C GLY A 102 7.01 1.59 0.59
N GLY A 103 5.90 1.00 1.04
CA GLY A 103 5.88 0.03 2.14
C GLY A 103 6.62 -1.28 1.79
N ILE A 104 6.41 -1.82 0.59
CA ILE A 104 7.12 -3.02 0.12
C ILE A 104 8.61 -2.74 -0.08
N LEU A 105 8.99 -1.61 -0.66
CA LEU A 105 10.39 -1.21 -0.81
C LEU A 105 11.07 -1.07 0.55
N LYS A 106 10.37 -0.50 1.54
CA LYS A 106 10.87 -0.42 2.92
C LYS A 106 11.08 -1.79 3.54
N LEU A 107 10.20 -2.77 3.27
CA LEU A 107 10.38 -4.16 3.71
C LEU A 107 11.55 -4.89 3.01
N PHE A 108 11.97 -4.43 1.84
CA PHE A 108 13.03 -5.09 1.06
C PHE A 108 14.42 -4.50 1.33
N LEU A 109 14.49 -3.19 1.54
CA LEU A 109 15.75 -2.44 1.68
C LEU A 109 16.16 -2.19 3.13
N PHE A 110 15.26 -2.42 4.09
CA PHE A 110 15.46 -2.19 5.53
C PHE A 110 14.76 -3.28 6.36
#